data_AF-A0A1V2NQH8-F1
#
_entry.id   AF-A0A1V2NQH8-F1
#
_cell.length_a   1.000
_cell.length_b   1.000
_cell.length_c   1.000
_cell.angle_alpha   90.00
_cell.angle_beta   90.00
_cell.angle_gamma   90.00
#
_symmetry.space_group_name_H-M   'P 1'
#
loop_
_entity.id
_entity.type
_entity.pdbx_description
1 polymer ?
#
loop_
_entity_poly.entity_id
_entity_poly.type
_entity_poly.pdbx_seq_one_letter_code
_entity_poly.pdbx_strand_id
1 'polypeptide(L)'
;MTARDAAAALAALPVPAVTPAVLGDALEASVDAAMYWQPPDGTDALAAEDAMTPVLAAVAIELSRSPHGQTWGHRIDPDDQWTVQFDGADVPAADPRSLIRRWRTDTMRHEVASAARDPGERWSGTWWSTPPRVCPVTTGAGRPREPLRLRYVEDGMGWQSARVRRVVVPEGPVVEVAGPEDWAALCERHPLVVTASRRGDWEHIADHRGVWVQPDWASVAEEAVGVHVSVAGYLATAGRGIVVGDIGMSVMAGWSPDETFWFDPVSPAGPDEHRVRDEASGSWHPA
;
A
#
# COMPACT_ATOMS: atom_id res chain seq x y z
N MET A 1 8.88 30.08 10.24
CA MET A 1 8.82 28.99 11.23
C MET A 1 9.79 27.93 10.78
N THR A 2 10.78 27.61 11.59
CA THR A 2 11.79 26.57 11.29
C THR A 2 11.28 25.19 11.71
N ALA A 3 11.92 24.11 11.24
CA ALA A 3 11.62 22.75 11.70
C ALA A 3 11.76 22.61 13.23
N ARG A 4 12.73 23.31 13.82
CA ARG A 4 12.91 23.34 15.27
C ARG A 4 11.76 24.05 15.99
N ASP A 5 11.23 25.13 15.42
CA ASP A 5 10.04 25.80 15.96
C ASP A 5 8.80 24.90 15.89
N ALA A 6 8.63 24.19 14.78
CA ALA A 6 7.54 23.22 14.60
C ALA A 6 7.65 22.05 15.59
N ALA A 7 8.85 21.49 15.76
CA ALA A 7 9.12 20.42 16.73
C ALA A 7 8.83 20.87 18.16
N ALA A 8 9.25 22.08 18.53
CA ALA A 8 8.97 22.64 19.85
C ALA A 8 7.47 22.87 20.08
N ALA A 9 6.75 23.34 19.04
CA ALA A 9 5.31 23.50 19.09
C ALA A 9 4.60 22.15 19.26
N LEU A 10 4.98 21.13 18.49
CA LEU A 10 4.41 19.78 18.59
C LEU A 10 4.70 19.14 19.95
N ALA A 11 5.91 19.28 20.48
CA ALA A 11 6.29 18.76 21.79
C ALA A 11 5.52 19.42 22.94
N ALA A 12 5.02 20.64 22.77
CA ALA A 12 4.22 21.35 23.75
C ALA A 12 2.74 20.92 23.73
N LEU A 13 2.29 20.21 22.69
CA LEU A 13 0.93 19.68 22.62
C LEU A 13 0.80 18.39 23.45
N PRO A 14 -0.31 18.19 24.17
CA PRO A 14 -0.59 16.89 24.75
C PRO A 14 -0.78 15.86 23.63
N VAL A 15 -0.22 14.66 23.81
CA VAL A 15 -0.54 13.54 22.91
C VAL A 15 -2.04 13.27 23.03
N PRO A 16 -2.81 13.31 21.92
CA PRO A 16 -4.24 13.06 21.99
C PRO A 16 -4.52 11.64 22.45
N ALA A 17 -5.68 11.43 23.07
CA ALA A 17 -6.11 10.07 23.42
C ALA A 17 -6.17 9.20 22.15
N VAL A 18 -5.45 8.08 22.16
CA VAL A 18 -5.38 7.16 21.02
C VAL A 18 -6.68 6.34 20.97
N THR A 19 -7.68 6.90 20.30
CA THR A 19 -8.99 6.27 20.08
C THR A 19 -9.08 5.68 18.67
N PRO A 20 -10.01 4.73 18.42
CA PRO A 20 -10.20 4.18 17.06
C PRO A 20 -10.52 5.24 16.01
N ALA A 21 -11.32 6.25 16.37
CA ALA A 21 -11.69 7.32 15.45
C ALA A 21 -10.46 8.17 15.06
N VAL A 22 -9.70 8.66 16.04
CA VAL A 22 -8.49 9.45 15.80
C VAL A 22 -7.46 8.68 14.97
N LEU A 23 -7.28 7.39 15.25
CA LEU A 23 -6.37 6.53 14.47
C LEU A 23 -6.86 6.32 13.03
N GLY A 24 -8.16 6.08 12.84
CA GLY A 24 -8.74 5.91 11.52
C GLY A 24 -8.61 7.17 10.68
N ASP A 25 -8.94 8.33 11.25
CA ASP A 25 -8.86 9.61 10.54
C ASP A 25 -7.41 9.98 10.21
N ALA A 26 -6.47 9.73 11.13
CA ALA A 26 -5.05 9.95 10.88
C ALA A 26 -4.50 9.01 9.80
N LEU A 27 -4.93 7.75 9.79
CA LEU A 27 -4.54 6.78 8.77
C LEU A 27 -5.11 7.14 7.39
N GLU A 28 -6.39 7.52 7.32
CA GLU A 28 -7.04 7.99 6.07
C GLU A 28 -6.31 9.19 5.50
N ALA A 29 -6.05 10.23 6.31
CA ALA A 29 -5.31 11.40 5.86
C ALA A 29 -3.88 11.06 5.39
N SER A 30 -3.20 10.14 6.07
CA SER A 30 -1.85 9.70 5.68
C SER A 30 -1.84 8.88 4.39
N VAL A 31 -2.87 8.08 4.14
CA VAL A 31 -2.98 7.22 2.96
C VAL A 31 -3.44 8.01 1.74
N ASP A 32 -4.40 8.93 1.90
CA ASP A 32 -4.85 9.81 0.82
C ASP A 32 -3.72 10.69 0.28
N ALA A 33 -2.79 11.10 1.16
CA ALA A 33 -1.62 11.90 0.78
C ALA A 33 -0.50 11.09 0.10
N ALA A 34 -0.60 9.75 0.04
CA ALA A 34 0.43 8.89 -0.53
C ALA A 34 0.45 8.96 -2.07
N MET A 35 1.19 9.93 -2.61
CA MET A 35 1.33 10.18 -4.05
C MET A 35 2.77 9.99 -4.51
N TYR A 36 3.24 8.74 -4.54
CA TYR A 36 4.67 8.41 -4.79
C TYR A 36 5.19 8.74 -6.19
N TRP A 37 4.32 9.17 -7.10
CA TRP A 37 4.66 9.59 -8.46
C TRP A 37 5.06 11.08 -8.57
N GLN A 38 5.03 11.83 -7.47
CA GLN A 38 5.47 13.22 -7.42
C GLN A 38 6.48 13.45 -6.29
N PRO A 39 7.24 14.58 -6.32
CA PRO A 39 8.11 14.95 -5.21
C PRO A 39 7.35 15.13 -3.88
N PRO A 40 8.01 14.90 -2.73
CA PRO A 40 7.42 15.12 -1.41
C PRO A 40 6.88 16.54 -1.24
N ASP A 41 5.76 16.68 -0.54
CA ASP A 41 5.17 17.99 -0.27
C ASP A 41 5.85 18.70 0.91
N GLY A 42 5.34 19.88 1.29
CA GLY A 42 5.90 20.64 2.40
C GLY A 42 5.77 19.97 3.77
N THR A 43 4.72 19.16 3.97
CA THR A 43 4.50 18.37 5.19
C THR A 43 5.48 17.22 5.25
N ASP A 44 5.68 16.51 4.14
CA ASP A 44 6.66 15.43 4.03
C ASP A 44 8.07 15.96 4.29
N ALA A 45 8.43 17.08 3.64
CA ALA A 45 9.73 17.72 3.82
C ALA A 45 9.96 18.15 5.28
N LEU A 46 8.94 18.73 5.92
CA LEU A 46 9.03 19.11 7.33
C LEU A 46 9.17 17.88 8.24
N ALA A 47 8.38 16.83 8.02
CA ALA A 47 8.39 15.61 8.83
C ALA A 47 9.73 14.85 8.72
N ALA A 48 10.42 14.95 7.58
CA ALA A 48 11.73 14.35 7.33
C ALA A 48 12.90 15.07 8.01
N GLU A 49 12.71 16.29 8.54
CA GLU A 49 13.76 17.04 9.21
C GLU A 49 14.20 16.37 10.53
N ASP A 50 15.52 16.33 10.79
CA ASP A 50 16.12 15.73 11.98
C ASP A 50 15.52 16.25 13.30
N ALA A 51 15.07 17.51 13.32
CA ALA A 51 14.44 18.12 14.48
C ALA A 51 13.06 17.51 14.81
N MET A 52 12.35 16.98 13.81
CA MET A 52 11.03 16.37 13.97
C MET A 52 11.11 14.91 14.41
N THR A 53 12.19 14.20 14.10
CA THR A 53 12.31 12.76 14.39
C THR A 53 12.03 12.38 15.85
N PRO A 54 12.59 13.06 16.88
CA PRO A 54 12.36 12.67 18.27
C PRO A 54 10.91 12.86 18.72
N VAL A 55 10.24 13.92 18.24
CA VAL A 55 8.86 14.23 18.63
C VAL A 55 7.87 13.31 17.92
N LEU A 56 8.10 12.99 16.65
CA LEU A 56 7.31 12.01 15.90
C LEU A 56 7.52 10.59 16.44
N ALA A 57 8.74 10.22 16.83
CA ALA A 57 9.03 8.93 17.44
C ALA A 57 8.27 8.73 18.76
N ALA A 58 8.12 9.77 19.59
CA ALA A 58 7.35 9.68 20.82
C ALA A 58 5.86 9.39 20.54
N VAL A 59 5.28 10.03 19.52
CA VAL A 59 3.92 9.74 19.06
C VAL A 59 3.82 8.30 18.54
N ALA A 60 4.71 7.90 17.64
CA ALA A 60 4.73 6.54 17.07
C ALA A 60 4.83 5.45 18.16
N ILE A 61 5.65 5.67 19.20
CA ILE A 61 5.74 4.76 20.35
C ILE A 61 4.40 4.64 21.08
N GLU A 62 3.71 5.74 21.33
CA GLU A 62 2.41 5.70 22.00
C GLU A 62 1.35 4.99 21.15
N LEU A 63 1.30 5.29 19.85
CA LEU A 63 0.40 4.61 18.91
C LEU A 63 0.66 3.10 18.92
N SER A 64 1.94 2.68 18.84
CA SER A 64 2.33 1.26 18.82
C SER A 64 1.99 0.51 20.11
N ARG A 65 1.93 1.20 21.26
CA ARG A 65 1.57 0.62 22.56
C ARG A 65 0.07 0.56 22.78
N SER A 66 -0.70 1.40 22.09
CA SER A 66 -2.15 1.41 22.22
C SER A 66 -2.78 0.07 21.78
N PRO A 67 -3.87 -0.39 22.42
CA PRO A 67 -4.56 -1.61 22.00
C PRO A 67 -5.02 -1.58 20.53
N HIS A 68 -5.34 -0.39 20.03
CA HIS A 68 -5.79 -0.21 18.65
C HIS A 68 -4.62 -0.30 17.66
N GLY A 69 -3.49 0.35 17.95
CA GLY A 69 -2.29 0.25 17.12
C GLY A 69 -1.70 -1.16 17.08
N GLN A 70 -1.82 -1.95 18.15
CA GLN A 70 -1.39 -3.35 18.14
C GLN A 70 -2.15 -4.21 17.11
N THR A 71 -3.42 -3.88 16.83
CA THR A 71 -4.21 -4.61 15.82
C THR A 71 -3.72 -4.37 14.38
N TRP A 72 -2.97 -3.30 14.13
CA TRP A 72 -2.43 -2.99 12.80
C TRP A 72 -1.34 -3.95 12.34
N GLY A 73 -0.72 -4.68 13.26
CA GLY A 73 0.27 -5.72 12.95
C GLY A 73 -0.33 -7.12 12.78
N HIS A 74 -1.66 -7.25 12.77
CA HIS A 74 -2.29 -8.55 12.55
C HIS A 74 -1.99 -9.08 11.15
N ARG A 75 -1.82 -10.41 11.08
CA ARG A 75 -1.78 -11.15 9.82
C ARG A 75 -3.19 -11.24 9.24
N ILE A 76 -3.29 -11.71 8.00
CA ILE A 76 -4.59 -11.89 7.36
C ILE A 76 -5.51 -12.80 8.21
N ASP A 77 -6.75 -12.35 8.41
CA ASP A 77 -7.84 -13.20 8.89
C ASP A 77 -8.61 -13.73 7.66
N PRO A 78 -8.41 -15.00 7.24
CA PRO A 78 -9.06 -15.55 6.06
C PRO A 78 -10.58 -15.64 6.19
N ASP A 79 -11.11 -15.62 7.42
CA ASP A 79 -12.55 -15.70 7.68
C ASP A 79 -13.24 -14.32 7.62
N ASP A 80 -12.50 -13.20 7.62
CA ASP A 80 -13.07 -11.83 7.56
C ASP A 80 -12.49 -11.01 6.42
N GLN A 81 -12.63 -11.52 5.19
CA GLN A 81 -12.16 -10.83 3.98
C GLN A 81 -13.30 -10.28 3.14
N TRP A 82 -13.08 -9.08 2.61
CA TRP A 82 -14.06 -8.31 1.85
C TRP A 82 -13.47 -7.81 0.54
N THR A 83 -14.23 -7.94 -0.54
CA THR A 83 -13.99 -7.19 -1.77
C THR A 83 -14.66 -5.83 -1.67
N VAL A 84 -13.96 -4.78 -2.12
CA VAL A 84 -14.49 -3.42 -2.28
C VAL A 84 -14.31 -3.03 -3.74
N GLN A 85 -15.42 -2.75 -4.42
CA GLN A 85 -15.45 -2.30 -5.81
C GLN A 85 -16.04 -0.89 -5.87
N PHE A 86 -15.19 0.11 -6.03
CA PHE A 86 -15.62 1.49 -6.28
C PHE A 86 -16.24 1.62 -7.66
N ASP A 87 -17.15 2.58 -7.82
CA ASP A 87 -17.77 2.84 -9.11
C ASP A 87 -16.72 3.27 -10.15
N GLY A 88 -16.77 2.63 -11.32
CA GLY A 88 -15.79 2.85 -12.40
C GLY A 88 -14.48 2.06 -12.26
N ALA A 89 -14.27 1.32 -11.17
CA ALA A 89 -13.12 0.44 -11.03
C ALA A 89 -13.22 -0.79 -11.94
N ASP A 90 -12.07 -1.29 -12.38
CA ASP A 90 -11.98 -2.50 -13.19
C ASP A 90 -12.58 -3.72 -12.48
N VAL A 91 -13.15 -4.62 -13.27
CA VAL A 91 -13.65 -5.90 -12.78
C VAL A 91 -12.48 -6.88 -12.64
N PRO A 92 -12.34 -7.60 -11.52
CA PRO A 92 -11.31 -8.62 -11.37
C PRO A 92 -11.35 -9.68 -12.47
N ALA A 93 -10.17 -10.12 -12.91
CA ALA A 93 -10.01 -11.13 -13.93
C ALA A 93 -10.45 -12.52 -13.41
N ALA A 94 -11.08 -13.30 -14.28
CA ALA A 94 -11.52 -14.65 -13.96
C ALA A 94 -10.37 -15.66 -13.82
N ASP A 95 -9.21 -15.40 -14.45
CA ASP A 95 -8.01 -16.24 -14.38
C ASP A 95 -6.79 -15.39 -14.00
N PRO A 96 -6.54 -15.19 -12.69
CA PRO A 96 -5.46 -14.33 -12.21
C PRO A 96 -4.07 -14.90 -12.51
N ARG A 97 -3.88 -16.23 -12.49
CA ARG A 97 -2.59 -16.86 -12.80
C ARG A 97 -2.16 -16.61 -14.24
N SER A 98 -3.06 -16.79 -15.20
CA SER A 98 -2.74 -16.50 -16.61
C SER A 98 -2.50 -15.00 -16.83
N LEU A 99 -3.25 -14.13 -16.14
CA LEU A 99 -3.04 -12.69 -16.16
C LEU A 99 -1.64 -12.30 -15.66
N ILE A 100 -1.21 -12.85 -14.52
CA ILE A 100 0.10 -12.54 -13.92
C ILE A 100 1.25 -13.01 -14.83
N ARG A 101 1.11 -14.17 -15.49
CA ARG A 101 2.10 -14.64 -16.49
C ARG A 101 2.23 -13.67 -17.68
N ARG A 102 1.10 -13.13 -18.16
CA ARG A 102 1.10 -12.09 -19.20
C ARG A 102 1.74 -10.81 -18.69
N TRP A 103 1.36 -10.35 -17.49
CA TRP A 103 1.95 -9.18 -16.85
C TRP A 103 3.47 -9.25 -16.74
N ARG A 104 4.04 -10.41 -16.38
CA ARG A 104 5.49 -10.60 -16.33
C ARG A 104 6.13 -10.32 -17.69
N THR A 105 5.58 -10.94 -18.73
CA THR A 105 6.05 -10.77 -20.11
C THR A 105 5.96 -9.31 -20.55
N ASP A 106 4.84 -8.66 -20.26
CA ASP A 106 4.59 -7.26 -20.62
C ASP A 106 5.52 -6.31 -19.87
N THR A 107 5.77 -6.56 -18.58
CA THR A 107 6.69 -5.80 -17.74
C THR A 107 8.13 -5.90 -18.24
N MET A 108 8.60 -7.11 -18.58
CA MET A 108 9.94 -7.30 -19.16
C MET A 108 10.09 -6.58 -20.50
N ARG A 109 9.06 -6.63 -21.37
CA ARG A 109 9.09 -5.86 -22.63
C ARG A 109 9.09 -4.36 -22.38
N HIS A 110 8.31 -3.88 -21.42
CA HIS A 110 8.27 -2.47 -21.06
C HIS A 110 9.62 -2.00 -20.50
N GLU A 111 10.28 -2.80 -19.66
CA GLU A 111 11.62 -2.50 -19.14
C GLU A 111 12.65 -2.31 -20.26
N VAL A 112 12.69 -3.24 -21.23
CA VAL A 112 13.58 -3.13 -22.39
C VAL A 112 13.28 -1.89 -23.24
N ALA A 113 12.00 -1.59 -23.48
CA ALA A 113 11.60 -0.40 -24.22
C ALA A 113 11.98 0.89 -23.48
N SER A 114 11.83 0.93 -22.15
CA SER A 114 12.20 2.06 -21.30
C SER A 114 13.71 2.27 -21.21
N ALA A 115 14.51 1.21 -21.33
CA ALA A 115 15.96 1.31 -21.39
C ALA A 115 16.47 1.99 -22.68
N ALA A 116 15.67 1.99 -23.75
CA ALA A 116 16.01 2.68 -25.00
C ALA A 116 15.68 4.19 -24.98
N ARG A 117 14.92 4.66 -23.98
CA ARG A 117 14.62 6.09 -23.79
C ARG A 117 15.81 6.82 -23.18
N ASP A 118 15.93 8.12 -23.47
CA ASP A 118 16.95 8.97 -22.87
C ASP A 118 16.85 8.93 -21.32
N PRO A 119 17.92 8.58 -20.59
CA PRO A 119 17.93 8.60 -19.14
C PRO A 119 17.63 9.99 -18.54
N GLY A 120 17.91 11.07 -19.27
CA GLY A 120 17.63 12.45 -18.84
C GLY A 120 16.19 12.91 -19.09
N GLU A 121 15.40 12.15 -19.86
CA GLU A 121 14.00 12.47 -20.12
C GLU A 121 13.16 12.16 -18.89
N ARG A 122 12.49 13.18 -18.36
CA ARG A 122 11.52 13.01 -17.28
C ARG A 122 10.25 12.41 -17.84
N TRP A 123 9.86 11.27 -17.30
CA TRP A 123 8.61 10.62 -17.64
C TRP A 123 8.08 9.94 -16.38
N SER A 124 6.76 9.99 -16.22
CA SER A 124 6.04 9.27 -15.18
C SER A 124 5.08 8.29 -15.86
N GLY A 125 4.71 7.22 -15.15
CA GLY A 125 3.71 6.29 -15.65
C GLY A 125 3.47 5.13 -14.70
N THR A 126 4.39 4.17 -14.68
CA THR A 126 4.25 2.97 -13.83
C THR A 126 5.12 3.12 -12.59
N TRP A 127 4.53 3.68 -11.53
CA TRP A 127 5.17 3.91 -10.24
C TRP A 127 4.85 2.82 -9.20
N TRP A 128 3.82 2.00 -9.43
CA TRP A 128 3.43 0.95 -8.49
C TRP A 128 4.30 -0.30 -8.60
N SER A 129 4.44 -1.01 -7.48
CA SER A 129 5.06 -2.32 -7.38
C SER A 129 4.07 -3.45 -7.10
N THR A 130 2.78 -3.16 -6.95
CA THR A 130 1.72 -4.16 -6.70
C THR A 130 1.60 -5.21 -7.82
N PRO A 131 0.95 -6.35 -7.55
CA PRO A 131 0.43 -7.21 -8.61
C PRO A 131 -0.55 -6.44 -9.51
N PRO A 132 -0.86 -6.95 -10.72
CA PRO A 132 -1.84 -6.30 -11.59
C PRO A 132 -3.14 -5.99 -10.84
N ARG A 133 -3.64 -4.74 -10.93
CA ARG A 133 -4.87 -4.30 -10.22
C ARG A 133 -6.15 -5.08 -10.60
N VAL A 134 -6.11 -5.76 -11.74
CA VAL A 134 -7.16 -6.69 -12.19
C VAL A 134 -7.08 -8.07 -11.53
N CYS A 135 -6.09 -8.34 -10.66
CA CYS A 135 -6.16 -9.49 -9.75
C CYS A 135 -7.27 -9.25 -8.71
N PRO A 136 -7.88 -10.31 -8.13
CA PRO A 136 -8.77 -10.14 -7.01
C PRO A 136 -8.03 -9.51 -5.83
N VAL A 137 -8.67 -8.53 -5.19
CA VAL A 137 -8.14 -7.81 -4.05
C VAL A 137 -9.16 -7.85 -2.92
N THR A 138 -8.69 -8.17 -1.71
CA THR A 138 -9.51 -8.12 -0.50
C THR A 138 -8.85 -7.28 0.58
N THR A 139 -9.65 -6.96 1.59
CA THR A 139 -9.20 -6.32 2.83
C THR A 139 -9.96 -6.91 4.01
N GLY A 140 -9.40 -6.81 5.20
CA GLY A 140 -10.10 -7.03 6.45
C GLY A 140 -11.12 -5.93 6.75
N ALA A 141 -11.79 -6.07 7.89
CA ALA A 141 -12.78 -5.10 8.36
C ALA A 141 -12.42 -4.53 9.74
N GLY A 142 -12.60 -3.21 9.88
CA GLY A 142 -12.55 -2.52 11.16
C GLY A 142 -13.81 -2.78 11.99
N ARG A 143 -13.96 -2.11 13.14
CA ARG A 143 -15.22 -2.14 13.92
C ARG A 143 -16.09 -0.93 13.53
N PRO A 144 -17.39 -1.10 13.20
CA PRO A 144 -18.24 -2.29 13.34
C PRO A 144 -18.43 -3.10 12.03
N ARG A 145 -17.37 -3.77 11.53
CA ARG A 145 -17.30 -4.52 10.25
C ARG A 145 -17.39 -3.65 9.00
N GLU A 146 -16.67 -2.54 9.01
CA GLU A 146 -16.45 -1.73 7.81
C GLU A 146 -15.16 -2.18 7.11
N PRO A 147 -15.20 -2.63 5.84
CA PRO A 147 -13.99 -2.96 5.09
C PRO A 147 -13.01 -1.79 5.05
N LEU A 148 -11.74 -2.02 5.41
CA LEU A 148 -10.78 -0.94 5.61
C LEU A 148 -10.49 -0.16 4.32
N ARG A 149 -10.47 -0.85 3.18
CA ARG A 149 -10.30 -0.27 1.83
C ARG A 149 -11.40 0.72 1.42
N LEU A 150 -12.53 0.83 2.13
CA LEU A 150 -13.47 1.92 1.89
C LEU A 150 -12.88 3.28 2.26
N ARG A 151 -12.01 3.33 3.26
CA ARG A 151 -11.40 4.56 3.79
C ARG A 151 -9.94 4.71 3.40
N TYR A 152 -9.20 3.61 3.32
CA TYR A 152 -7.75 3.69 3.13
C TYR A 152 -7.39 3.23 1.72
N VAL A 153 -7.25 4.19 0.80
CA VAL A 153 -6.81 3.95 -0.58
C VAL A 153 -5.76 5.00 -0.94
N GLU A 154 -4.56 4.57 -1.33
CA GLU A 154 -3.55 5.50 -1.85
C GLU A 154 -4.10 6.28 -3.05
N ASP A 155 -3.77 7.58 -3.15
CA ASP A 155 -4.15 8.43 -4.29
C ASP A 155 -5.66 8.37 -4.59
N GLY A 156 -6.46 8.52 -3.54
CA GLY A 156 -7.92 8.39 -3.60
C GLY A 156 -8.55 9.37 -4.61
N MET A 157 -9.43 8.85 -5.48
CA MET A 157 -10.08 9.66 -6.52
C MET A 157 -11.40 10.32 -6.06
N GLY A 158 -11.63 10.39 -4.75
CA GLY A 158 -12.86 10.96 -4.18
C GLY A 158 -14.12 10.14 -4.48
N TRP A 159 -14.02 8.82 -4.53
CA TRP A 159 -15.18 7.94 -4.74
C TRP A 159 -16.25 8.14 -3.67
N GLN A 160 -17.52 8.23 -4.09
CA GLN A 160 -18.67 8.47 -3.21
C GLN A 160 -19.55 7.22 -3.03
N SER A 161 -19.26 6.15 -3.77
CA SER A 161 -20.02 4.91 -3.78
C SER A 161 -19.13 3.71 -4.06
N ALA A 162 -19.47 2.58 -3.43
CA ALA A 162 -18.79 1.31 -3.60
C ALA A 162 -19.74 0.14 -3.39
N ARG A 163 -19.44 -0.98 -4.02
CA ARG A 163 -20.03 -2.29 -3.71
C ARG A 163 -19.07 -3.06 -2.81
N VAL A 164 -19.59 -3.60 -1.72
CA VAL A 164 -18.81 -4.43 -0.79
C VAL A 164 -19.45 -5.80 -0.64
N ARG A 165 -18.62 -6.82 -0.53
CA ARG A 165 -19.08 -8.20 -0.34
C ARG A 165 -18.03 -9.00 0.41
N ARG A 166 -18.46 -9.89 1.31
CA ARG A 166 -17.56 -10.88 1.91
C ARG A 166 -17.13 -11.90 0.87
N VAL A 167 -15.99 -12.54 1.11
CA VAL A 167 -15.52 -13.62 0.24
C VAL A 167 -15.01 -14.80 1.05
N VAL A 168 -15.02 -15.96 0.40
CA VAL A 168 -14.16 -17.09 0.74
C VAL A 168 -12.88 -16.95 -0.08
N VAL A 169 -11.75 -16.89 0.62
CA VAL A 169 -10.43 -16.78 0.00
C VAL A 169 -9.92 -18.16 -0.47
N PRO A 170 -9.01 -18.21 -1.46
CA PRO A 170 -8.41 -19.47 -1.89
C PRO A 170 -7.62 -20.14 -0.76
N GLU A 171 -7.62 -21.47 -0.75
CA GLU A 171 -6.79 -22.26 0.17
C GLU A 171 -5.33 -22.25 -0.30
N GLY A 172 -4.39 -21.94 0.60
CA GLY A 172 -2.97 -22.05 0.33
C GLY A 172 -2.11 -21.05 1.11
N PRO A 173 -0.79 -21.04 0.87
CA PRO A 173 0.11 -20.10 1.53
C PRO A 173 -0.14 -18.66 1.10
N VAL A 174 -0.22 -17.75 2.06
CA VAL A 174 -0.24 -16.30 1.83
C VAL A 174 1.10 -15.72 2.31
N VAL A 175 1.75 -14.95 1.46
CA VAL A 175 2.95 -14.19 1.85
C VAL A 175 2.50 -12.99 2.68
N GLU A 176 3.15 -12.78 3.81
CA GLU A 176 2.84 -11.71 4.76
C GLU A 176 3.97 -10.69 4.73
N VAL A 177 3.64 -9.44 4.45
CA VAL A 177 4.57 -8.31 4.51
C VAL A 177 4.21 -7.46 5.73
N ALA A 178 4.99 -7.61 6.79
CA ALA A 178 4.80 -6.89 8.06
C ALA A 178 5.81 -5.74 8.25
N GLY A 179 6.75 -5.57 7.31
CA GLY A 179 7.75 -4.50 7.36
C GLY A 179 8.72 -4.53 6.17
N PRO A 180 9.70 -3.61 6.17
CA PRO A 180 10.64 -3.46 5.07
C PRO A 180 11.55 -4.68 4.89
N GLU A 181 11.87 -5.41 5.96
CA GLU A 181 12.67 -6.62 5.89
C GLU A 181 11.94 -7.75 5.14
N ASP A 182 10.63 -7.93 5.38
CA ASP A 182 9.83 -8.92 4.67
C ASP A 182 9.72 -8.58 3.17
N TRP A 183 9.53 -7.29 2.87
CA TRP A 183 9.51 -6.80 1.49
C TRP A 183 10.86 -7.01 0.79
N ALA A 184 11.97 -6.70 1.45
CA ALA A 184 13.31 -6.93 0.93
C ALA A 184 13.56 -8.41 0.65
N ALA A 185 13.20 -9.29 1.59
CA ALA A 185 13.34 -10.74 1.45
C ALA A 185 12.46 -11.29 0.30
N LEU A 186 11.25 -10.75 0.12
CA LEU A 186 10.38 -11.11 -1.00
C LEU A 186 11.00 -10.70 -2.35
N CYS A 187 11.53 -9.48 -2.44
CA CYS A 187 12.24 -8.98 -3.63
C CYS A 187 13.49 -9.81 -3.93
N GLU A 188 14.27 -10.16 -2.91
CA GLU A 188 15.50 -10.93 -3.06
C GLU A 188 15.23 -12.36 -3.53
N ARG A 189 14.17 -13.00 -3.03
CA ARG A 189 13.78 -14.36 -3.42
C ARG A 189 13.15 -14.42 -4.82
N HIS A 190 12.37 -13.41 -5.20
CA HIS A 190 11.69 -13.34 -6.49
C HIS A 190 12.02 -12.04 -7.23
N PRO A 191 13.26 -11.82 -7.68
CA PRO A 191 13.65 -10.53 -8.24
C PRO A 191 13.11 -10.33 -9.66
N LEU A 192 12.49 -9.17 -9.90
CA LEU A 192 12.22 -8.62 -11.23
C LEU A 192 12.88 -7.25 -11.35
N VAL A 193 13.84 -7.11 -12.26
CA VAL A 193 14.50 -5.83 -12.54
C VAL A 193 13.54 -4.90 -13.27
N VAL A 194 13.37 -3.70 -12.72
CA VAL A 194 12.46 -2.65 -13.24
C VAL A 194 13.13 -1.28 -13.29
N THR A 195 14.46 -1.25 -13.28
CA THR A 195 15.31 -0.05 -13.26
C THR A 195 14.86 1.02 -14.26
N ALA A 196 14.87 0.70 -15.54
CA ALA A 196 14.62 1.67 -16.59
C ALA A 196 13.17 2.15 -16.60
N SER A 197 12.22 1.28 -16.26
CA SER A 197 10.79 1.56 -16.22
C SER A 197 10.31 2.25 -14.95
N ARG A 198 11.08 2.23 -13.84
CA ARG A 198 10.71 2.89 -12.57
C ARG A 198 11.57 4.09 -12.24
N ARG A 199 12.71 4.29 -12.93
CA ARG A 199 13.65 5.39 -12.65
C ARG A 199 12.99 6.76 -12.53
N GLY A 200 11.98 7.04 -13.35
CA GLY A 200 11.34 8.37 -13.41
C GLY A 200 10.67 8.74 -12.10
N ASP A 201 10.00 7.78 -11.45
CA ASP A 201 9.24 8.01 -10.23
C ASP A 201 10.05 7.60 -8.98
N TRP A 202 10.74 6.44 -9.00
CA TRP A 202 11.40 5.90 -7.80
C TRP A 202 12.70 6.61 -7.41
N GLU A 203 13.40 7.26 -8.35
CA GLU A 203 14.57 8.09 -8.02
C GLU A 203 14.20 9.24 -7.07
N HIS A 204 12.96 9.77 -7.15
CA HIS A 204 12.47 10.84 -6.28
C HIS A 204 12.25 10.39 -4.84
N ILE A 205 12.03 9.09 -4.63
CA ILE A 205 11.66 8.53 -3.33
C ILE A 205 12.88 8.22 -2.47
N ALA A 206 13.95 7.68 -3.07
CA ALA A 206 15.10 7.17 -2.30
C ALA A 206 16.42 7.89 -2.56
N ASP A 207 16.43 8.97 -3.36
CA ASP A 207 17.66 9.63 -3.85
C ASP A 207 18.72 8.60 -4.31
N HIS A 208 18.27 7.55 -4.98
CA HIS A 208 19.09 6.41 -5.38
C HIS A 208 19.19 6.35 -6.90
N ARG A 209 20.43 6.30 -7.40
CA ARG A 209 20.73 6.02 -8.80
C ARG A 209 21.38 4.65 -8.91
N GLY A 210 20.63 3.66 -9.37
CA GLY A 210 21.10 2.29 -9.47
C GLY A 210 20.03 1.31 -9.90
N VAL A 211 20.22 0.05 -9.55
CA VAL A 211 19.31 -1.03 -9.93
C VAL A 211 18.06 -0.97 -9.06
N TRP A 212 16.89 -0.95 -9.71
CA TRP A 212 15.60 -1.09 -9.05
C TRP A 212 15.01 -2.48 -9.30
N VAL A 213 14.51 -3.08 -8.24
CA VAL A 213 13.85 -4.39 -8.28
C VAL A 213 12.51 -4.35 -7.57
N GLN A 214 11.62 -5.25 -7.98
CA GLN A 214 10.37 -5.54 -7.29
C GLN A 214 10.13 -7.06 -7.32
N PRO A 215 9.14 -7.57 -6.58
CA PRO A 215 8.76 -8.97 -6.69
C PRO A 215 8.27 -9.33 -8.09
N ASP A 216 8.79 -10.43 -8.64
CA ASP A 216 8.22 -11.09 -9.81
C ASP A 216 6.95 -11.83 -9.38
N TRP A 217 5.79 -11.19 -9.50
CA TRP A 217 4.52 -11.76 -9.06
C TRP A 217 4.18 -13.10 -9.71
N ALA A 218 4.70 -13.39 -10.91
CA ALA A 218 4.51 -14.71 -11.53
C ALA A 218 5.32 -15.79 -10.81
N SER A 219 6.53 -15.44 -10.36
CA SER A 219 7.36 -16.30 -9.53
C SER A 219 6.76 -16.50 -8.14
N VAL A 220 6.29 -15.42 -7.49
CA VAL A 220 5.62 -15.52 -6.17
C VAL A 220 4.37 -16.40 -6.25
N ALA A 221 3.60 -16.29 -7.33
CA ALA A 221 2.41 -17.09 -7.55
C ALA A 221 2.70 -18.61 -7.68
N GLU A 222 3.94 -19.04 -7.96
CA GLU A 222 4.26 -20.47 -7.98
C GLU A 222 4.26 -21.10 -6.58
N GLU A 223 4.40 -20.29 -5.53
CA GLU A 223 4.58 -20.75 -4.14
C GLU A 223 3.46 -20.29 -3.19
N ALA A 224 2.69 -19.27 -3.60
CA ALA A 224 1.64 -18.67 -2.79
C ALA A 224 0.35 -18.44 -3.59
N VAL A 225 -0.76 -18.31 -2.87
CA VAL A 225 -2.07 -17.96 -3.44
C VAL A 225 -2.40 -16.48 -3.27
N GLY A 226 -1.62 -15.74 -2.48
CA GLY A 226 -1.76 -14.31 -2.33
C GLY A 226 -0.64 -13.66 -1.52
N VAL A 227 -0.68 -12.33 -1.46
CA VAL A 227 0.26 -11.49 -0.71
C VAL A 227 -0.53 -10.46 0.06
N HIS A 228 -0.39 -10.45 1.38
CA HIS A 228 -1.04 -9.54 2.31
C HIS A 228 -0.03 -8.54 2.87
N VAL A 229 -0.42 -7.27 2.92
CA VAL A 229 0.32 -6.19 3.57
C VAL A 229 -0.49 -5.72 4.78
N SER A 230 0.00 -5.99 5.98
CA SER A 230 -0.63 -5.47 7.21
C SER A 230 -0.59 -3.94 7.26
N VAL A 231 -1.48 -3.31 8.05
CA VAL A 231 -1.45 -1.84 8.23
C VAL A 231 -0.10 -1.34 8.76
N ALA A 232 0.48 -2.05 9.74
CA ALA A 232 1.80 -1.71 10.28
C ALA A 232 2.91 -1.92 9.23
N GLY A 233 2.80 -2.99 8.44
CA GLY A 233 3.71 -3.26 7.33
C GLY A 233 3.67 -2.17 6.27
N TYR A 234 2.47 -1.70 5.90
CA TYR A 234 2.29 -0.54 5.03
C TYR A 234 3.03 0.69 5.57
N LEU A 235 2.70 1.12 6.80
CA LEU A 235 3.28 2.33 7.41
C LEU A 235 4.80 2.26 7.56
N ALA A 236 5.37 1.08 7.77
CA ALA A 236 6.82 0.90 7.90
C ALA A 236 7.58 0.83 6.56
N THR A 237 6.88 0.56 5.45
CA THR A 237 7.48 0.08 4.19
C THR A 237 7.12 0.92 2.98
N ALA A 238 5.92 1.50 2.92
CA ALA A 238 5.48 2.24 1.74
C ALA A 238 6.25 3.56 1.58
N GLY A 239 6.51 3.97 0.34
CA GLY A 239 7.08 5.29 0.05
C GLY A 239 8.53 5.50 0.49
N ARG A 240 9.30 4.43 0.72
CA ARG A 240 10.73 4.52 1.06
C ARG A 240 11.59 3.62 0.18
N GLY A 241 12.85 4.00 0.01
CA GLY A 241 13.85 3.13 -0.58
C GLY A 241 14.26 2.01 0.36
N ILE A 242 14.11 0.76 -0.08
CA ILE A 242 14.43 -0.45 0.67
C ILE A 242 15.59 -1.14 -0.03
N VAL A 243 16.69 -1.37 0.70
CA VAL A 243 17.85 -2.10 0.17
C VAL A 243 17.51 -3.58 0.04
N VAL A 244 17.82 -4.17 -1.12
CA VAL A 244 17.56 -5.58 -1.45
C VAL A 244 18.90 -6.28 -1.66
N GLY A 245 19.49 -6.76 -0.55
CA GLY A 245 20.79 -7.43 -0.56
C GLY A 245 21.85 -6.69 -1.38
N ASP A 246 22.56 -7.42 -2.22
CA ASP A 246 23.52 -6.88 -3.19
C ASP A 246 22.88 -6.59 -4.57
N ILE A 247 21.57 -6.76 -4.73
CA ILE A 247 20.88 -6.65 -6.03
C ILE A 247 20.62 -5.18 -6.38
N GLY A 248 20.09 -4.40 -5.44
CA GLY A 248 19.66 -3.03 -5.69
C GLY A 248 18.71 -2.52 -4.61
N MET A 249 17.78 -1.65 -5.00
CA MET A 249 16.74 -1.12 -4.13
C MET A 249 15.33 -1.42 -4.65
N SER A 250 14.35 -1.36 -3.75
CA SER A 250 12.93 -1.50 -4.08
C SER A 250 12.12 -0.40 -3.38
N VAL A 251 10.94 -0.13 -3.91
CA VAL A 251 9.93 0.71 -3.27
C VAL A 251 8.62 -0.07 -3.24
N MET A 252 7.99 -0.16 -2.07
CA MET A 252 6.60 -0.62 -1.98
C MET A 252 5.68 0.59 -2.26
N ALA A 253 4.90 0.49 -3.34
CA ALA A 253 4.04 1.58 -3.81
C ALA A 253 2.80 1.02 -4.52
N GLY A 254 1.66 1.68 -4.36
CA GLY A 254 0.38 1.34 -4.97
C GLY A 254 -0.51 0.46 -4.09
N TRP A 255 -0.10 0.19 -2.84
CA TRP A 255 -0.70 -0.77 -1.91
C TRP A 255 -1.56 -0.05 -0.88
N SER A 256 -2.78 -0.50 -0.64
CA SER A 256 -3.55 0.01 0.50
C SER A 256 -3.18 -0.71 1.80
N PRO A 257 -3.33 -0.09 2.99
CA PRO A 257 -3.19 -0.79 4.25
C PRO A 257 -4.17 -1.97 4.36
N ASP A 258 -3.72 -3.10 4.90
CA ASP A 258 -4.52 -4.33 5.07
C ASP A 258 -5.05 -4.91 3.74
N GLU A 259 -4.34 -4.67 2.63
CA GLU A 259 -4.72 -5.15 1.32
C GLU A 259 -4.08 -6.52 1.03
N THR A 260 -4.88 -7.45 0.51
CA THR A 260 -4.41 -8.74 0.01
C THR A 260 -4.68 -8.85 -1.48
N PHE A 261 -3.64 -9.06 -2.27
CA PHE A 261 -3.76 -9.45 -3.67
C PHE A 261 -3.75 -10.97 -3.79
N TRP A 262 -4.72 -11.51 -4.51
CA TRP A 262 -4.87 -12.95 -4.73
C TRP A 262 -4.41 -13.34 -6.13
N PHE A 263 -3.71 -14.46 -6.20
CA PHE A 263 -3.26 -15.09 -7.45
C PHE A 263 -4.21 -16.18 -7.91
N ASP A 264 -5.22 -16.49 -7.10
CA ASP A 264 -6.32 -17.40 -7.41
C ASP A 264 -7.68 -16.69 -7.23
N PRO A 265 -8.77 -17.19 -7.85
CA PRO A 265 -10.08 -16.59 -7.69
C PRO A 265 -10.57 -16.61 -6.24
N VAL A 266 -11.17 -15.50 -5.79
CA VAL A 266 -11.94 -15.44 -4.56
C VAL A 266 -13.41 -15.71 -4.85
N SER A 267 -14.10 -16.40 -3.93
CA SER A 267 -15.50 -16.76 -4.11
C SER A 267 -16.42 -15.84 -3.30
N PRO A 268 -17.51 -15.30 -3.87
CA PRO A 268 -18.48 -14.51 -3.13
C PRO A 268 -19.04 -15.25 -1.90
N ALA A 269 -19.09 -14.56 -0.76
CA ALA A 269 -19.77 -14.99 0.45
C ALA A 269 -20.76 -13.90 0.88
N GLY A 270 -22.05 -14.24 0.99
CA GLY A 270 -23.07 -13.29 1.42
C GLY A 270 -23.48 -12.24 0.36
N PRO A 271 -24.27 -11.23 0.77
CA PRO A 271 -24.92 -10.29 -0.14
C PRO A 271 -23.94 -9.26 -0.72
N ASP A 272 -24.25 -8.78 -1.93
CA ASP A 272 -23.68 -7.52 -2.43
C ASP A 272 -24.31 -6.36 -1.66
N GLU A 273 -23.49 -5.53 -1.03
CA GLU A 273 -23.96 -4.35 -0.30
C GLU A 273 -23.48 -3.09 -0.99
N HIS A 274 -24.41 -2.21 -1.35
CA HIS A 274 -24.08 -0.89 -1.84
C HIS A 274 -23.83 0.06 -0.67
N ARG A 275 -22.69 0.75 -0.70
CA ARG A 275 -22.26 1.71 0.31
C ARG A 275 -22.09 3.08 -0.34
N VAL A 276 -22.50 4.12 0.37
CA VAL A 276 -22.31 5.52 0.00
C VAL A 276 -21.54 6.25 1.09
N ARG A 277 -20.69 7.19 0.69
CA ARG A 277 -19.91 8.03 1.59
C ARG A 277 -20.71 9.27 1.96
N ASP A 278 -20.79 9.59 3.23
CA ASP A 278 -21.30 10.86 3.71
C ASP A 278 -20.23 11.94 3.52
N GLU A 279 -20.53 13.01 2.78
CA GLU A 279 -19.56 14.07 2.48
C GLU A 279 -19.13 14.86 3.73
N ALA A 280 -19.99 14.97 4.74
CA ALA A 280 -19.74 15.78 5.92
C ALA A 280 -18.92 15.02 6.97
N SER A 281 -19.20 13.73 7.17
CA SER A 281 -18.50 12.89 8.15
C SER A 281 -17.42 11.99 7.55
N GLY A 282 -17.38 11.81 6.23
CA GLY A 282 -16.46 10.89 5.55
C GLY A 282 -16.76 9.40 5.77
N SER A 283 -17.81 9.09 6.53
CA SER A 283 -18.18 7.71 6.90
C SER A 283 -19.00 7.02 5.81
N TRP A 284 -18.90 5.69 5.74
CA TRP A 284 -19.64 4.88 4.78
C TRP A 284 -20.87 4.23 5.40
N HIS A 285 -21.98 4.26 4.67
CA HIS A 285 -23.26 3.72 5.11
C HIS A 285 -23.94 2.92 4.00
N PRO A 286 -24.80 1.93 4.33
CA PRO A 286 -25.68 1.34 3.33
C PRO A 286 -26.48 2.43 2.60
N ALA A 287 -26.56 2.32 1.28
CA ALA A 287 -27.33 3.23 0.42
C ALA A 287 -28.86 3.10 0.63
#